data_AF-A0A1I7XK20-F1
#
_entry.id   AF-A0A1I7XK20-F1
#
_cell.length_a   1.000
_cell.length_b   1.000
_cell.length_c   1.000
_cell.angle_alpha   90.00
_cell.angle_beta   90.00
_cell.angle_gamma   90.00
#
_symmetry.space_group_name_H-M   'P 1'
#
loop_
_entity.id
_entity.type
_entity.pdbx_description
1 polymer ?
#
loop_
_entity_poly.entity_id
_entity_poly.type
_entity_poly.pdbx_seq_one_letter_code
_entity_poly.pdbx_strand_id
1 'polypeptide(L)'
;MVFLFGEGTFIEKIQTILRLTKTHALNLAKFVFSYKLILGLLEKFQGRKKEWHSFTAAFIMGYFVFGDNNAVNTQINLYLLSRVTLGLVKLAVENKIMPQPAFPVFPWFAAMLWGLVLWMFEHHSGVLHGSLVKSMTYLYKDSDVWTNIRNFIIKNK
;
A
#
# COMPACT_ATOMS: atom_id res chain seq x y z
N MET A 1 1.49 12.11 -3.16
CA MET A 1 0.68 12.11 -4.39
C MET A 1 -0.29 13.28 -4.46
N VAL A 2 -1.16 13.51 -3.47
CA VAL A 2 -2.23 14.54 -3.56
C VAL A 2 -1.72 15.97 -3.80
N PHE A 3 -0.57 16.35 -3.21
CA PHE A 3 -0.04 17.71 -3.37
C PHE A 3 0.44 17.99 -4.82
N LEU A 4 1.22 17.06 -5.37
CA LEU A 4 1.87 17.18 -6.69
C LEU A 4 0.99 16.70 -7.85
N PHE A 5 0.23 15.62 -7.65
CA PHE A 5 -0.54 14.92 -8.69
C PHE A 5 -2.05 14.95 -8.43
N GLY A 6 -2.50 15.64 -7.37
CA GLY A 6 -3.91 15.84 -7.08
C GLY A 6 -4.47 17.07 -7.79
N GLU A 7 -5.71 16.95 -8.24
CA GLU A 7 -6.51 18.04 -8.81
C GLU A 7 -7.18 18.84 -7.68
N GLY A 8 -7.43 20.14 -7.91
CA GLY A 8 -8.10 21.04 -6.97
C GLY A 8 -7.22 22.18 -6.45
N THR A 9 -7.86 23.08 -5.71
CA THR A 9 -7.23 24.23 -5.06
C THR A 9 -6.32 23.82 -3.91
N PHE A 10 -5.43 24.72 -3.50
CA PHE A 10 -4.49 24.47 -2.39
C PHE A 10 -5.20 24.05 -1.08
N ILE A 11 -6.35 24.67 -0.79
CA ILE A 11 -7.14 24.35 0.41
C ILE A 11 -7.77 22.96 0.30
N GLU A 12 -8.34 22.61 -0.86
CA GLU A 12 -8.92 21.28 -1.10
C GLU A 12 -7.87 20.17 -1.00
N LYS A 13 -6.64 20.44 -1.47
CA LYS A 13 -5.50 19.52 -1.33
C LYS A 13 -5.17 19.27 0.15
N ILE A 14 -5.06 20.32 0.96
CA ILE A 14 -4.79 20.20 2.40
C ILE A 14 -5.91 19.44 3.10
N GLN A 15 -7.16 19.79 2.84
CA GLN A 15 -8.32 19.09 3.42
C GLN A 15 -8.33 17.60 3.05
N THR A 16 -8.00 17.28 1.81
CA THR A 16 -7.90 15.89 1.33
C THR A 16 -6.79 15.14 2.07
N ILE A 17 -5.61 15.75 2.23
CA ILE A 17 -4.49 15.15 2.97
C ILE A 17 -4.89 14.88 4.43
N LEU A 18 -5.53 15.85 5.09
CA LEU A 18 -5.98 15.71 6.47
C LEU A 18 -7.04 14.62 6.61
N ARG A 19 -8.01 14.54 5.68
CA ARG A 19 -9.04 13.51 5.66
C ARG A 19 -8.43 12.11 5.48
N LEU A 20 -7.57 11.94 4.49
CA LEU A 20 -6.91 10.64 4.21
C LEU A 20 -6.05 10.20 5.39
N THR A 21 -5.28 11.12 5.97
CA THR A 21 -4.47 10.86 7.17
C THR A 21 -5.35 10.44 8.34
N LYS A 22 -6.44 11.16 8.59
CA LYS A 22 -7.40 10.82 9.66
C LYS A 22 -8.03 9.46 9.43
N THR A 23 -8.46 9.13 8.21
CA THR A 23 -9.00 7.81 7.87
C THR A 23 -7.98 6.71 8.12
N HIS A 24 -6.74 6.89 7.67
CA HIS A 24 -5.66 5.94 7.90
C HIS A 24 -5.40 5.71 9.38
N ALA A 25 -5.24 6.79 10.16
CA ALA A 25 -4.98 6.73 11.59
C ALA A 25 -6.14 6.08 12.36
N LEU A 26 -7.39 6.42 12.03
CA LEU A 26 -8.56 5.85 12.68
C LEU A 26 -8.74 4.37 12.35
N ASN A 27 -8.50 3.94 11.11
CA ASN A 27 -8.56 2.53 10.75
C ASN A 27 -7.50 1.74 11.53
N LEU A 28 -6.27 2.24 11.62
CA LEU A 28 -5.22 1.59 12.40
C LEU A 28 -5.56 1.54 13.90
N ALA A 29 -6.08 2.64 14.47
CA ALA A 29 -6.48 2.68 15.87
C ALA A 29 -7.61 1.68 16.17
N LYS A 30 -8.65 1.63 15.33
CA LYS A 30 -9.75 0.65 15.43
C LYS A 30 -9.22 -0.77 15.37
N PHE A 31 -8.34 -1.06 14.41
CA PHE A 31 -7.73 -2.39 14.27
C PHE A 31 -6.99 -2.79 15.54
N VAL A 32 -6.05 -1.97 16.03
CA VAL A 32 -5.23 -2.31 17.20
C VAL A 32 -6.08 -2.44 18.46
N PHE A 33 -7.05 -1.54 18.66
CA PHE A 33 -7.94 -1.58 19.81
C PHE A 33 -8.79 -2.86 19.82
N SER A 34 -9.49 -3.15 18.73
CA SER A 34 -10.35 -4.32 18.62
C SER A 34 -9.55 -5.63 18.61
N TYR A 35 -8.37 -5.67 17.97
CA TYR A 35 -7.45 -6.81 18.03
C TYR A 35 -7.06 -7.14 19.47
N LYS A 36 -6.61 -6.14 20.24
CA LYS A 36 -6.22 -6.34 21.65
C LYS A 36 -7.40 -6.76 22.52
N LEU A 37 -8.59 -6.22 22.25
CA LEU A 37 -9.82 -6.57 22.96
C LEU A 37 -10.18 -8.05 22.73
N ILE A 38 -10.21 -8.49 21.47
CA ILE A 38 -10.51 -9.89 21.13
C ILE A 38 -9.42 -10.83 21.66
N LEU A 39 -8.15 -10.45 21.52
CA LEU A 39 -7.03 -11.23 22.03
C LEU A 39 -7.13 -11.40 23.56
N GLY A 40 -7.39 -10.33 24.30
CA GLY A 40 -7.55 -10.38 25.75
C GLY A 40 -8.76 -11.22 26.18
N LEU A 41 -9.86 -11.20 25.43
CA LEU A 41 -11.01 -12.07 25.67
C LEU A 41 -10.64 -13.55 25.44
N LEU A 42 -10.00 -13.86 24.31
CA LEU A 42 -9.55 -15.23 24.00
C LEU A 42 -8.56 -15.77 25.03
N GLU A 43 -7.60 -14.95 25.47
CA GLU A 43 -6.64 -15.29 26.52
C GLU A 43 -7.35 -15.58 27.85
N LYS A 44 -8.36 -14.77 28.21
CA LYS A 44 -9.13 -14.95 29.45
C LYS A 44 -10.02 -16.20 29.42
N PHE A 45 -10.61 -16.52 28.27
CA PHE A 45 -11.47 -17.70 28.13
C PHE A 45 -10.69 -19.03 28.11
N GLN A 46 -9.49 -19.07 27.51
CA GLN A 46 -8.69 -20.30 27.44
C GLN A 46 -7.61 -20.41 28.52
N GLY A 47 -7.34 -19.36 29.30
CA GLY A 47 -6.38 -19.36 30.41
C GLY A 47 -4.91 -19.49 30.01
N ARG A 48 -4.59 -19.55 28.71
CA ARG A 48 -3.22 -19.60 28.16
C ARG A 48 -3.13 -18.84 26.84
N LYS A 49 -1.98 -18.22 26.59
CA LYS A 49 -1.65 -17.66 25.27
C LYS A 49 -1.30 -18.81 24.32
N LYS A 50 -1.95 -18.82 23.16
CA LYS A 50 -1.67 -19.75 22.05
C LYS A 50 -1.50 -18.94 20.77
N GLU A 51 -0.57 -19.34 19.92
CA GLU A 51 -0.17 -18.59 18.72
C GLU A 51 -1.34 -18.33 17.76
N TRP A 52 -2.27 -19.28 17.64
CA TRP A 52 -3.45 -19.13 16.79
C TRP A 52 -4.41 -18.04 17.24
N HIS A 53 -4.39 -17.62 18.52
CA HIS A 53 -5.31 -16.57 19.00
C HIS A 53 -4.99 -15.23 18.35
N SER A 54 -3.71 -14.93 18.19
CA SER A 54 -3.24 -13.74 17.49
C SER A 54 -3.64 -13.78 16.02
N PHE A 55 -3.50 -14.93 15.36
CA PHE A 55 -3.93 -15.09 13.97
C PHE A 55 -5.44 -14.89 13.80
N THR A 56 -6.27 -15.59 14.58
CA THR A 56 -7.73 -15.51 14.46
C THR A 56 -8.25 -14.13 14.78
N ALA A 57 -7.72 -13.47 15.81
CA ALA A 57 -8.13 -12.12 16.19
C ALA A 57 -7.76 -11.10 15.11
N ALA A 58 -6.54 -11.19 14.56
CA ALA A 58 -6.10 -10.31 13.48
C ALA A 58 -6.86 -10.57 12.18
N PHE A 59 -7.19 -11.81 11.86
CA PHE A 59 -7.94 -12.19 10.67
C PHE A 59 -9.35 -11.60 10.69
N ILE A 60 -10.09 -11.81 11.78
CA ILE A 60 -11.46 -11.29 11.94
C ILE A 60 -11.45 -9.76 11.87
N MET A 61 -10.55 -9.09 12.61
CA MET A 61 -10.51 -7.63 12.59
C MET A 61 -10.00 -7.05 11.28
N GLY A 62 -9.10 -7.75 10.59
CA GLY A 62 -8.62 -7.36 9.28
C GLY A 62 -9.77 -7.27 8.28
N TYR A 63 -10.68 -8.25 8.29
CA TYR A 63 -11.88 -8.25 7.46
C TYR A 63 -12.78 -7.03 7.74
N PHE A 64 -13.08 -6.76 9.02
CA PHE A 64 -14.00 -5.66 9.37
C PHE A 64 -13.41 -4.26 9.24
N VAL A 65 -12.10 -4.08 9.45
CA VAL A 65 -11.46 -2.75 9.44
C VAL A 65 -10.90 -2.39 8.06
N PHE A 66 -10.35 -3.37 7.33
CA PHE A 66 -9.68 -3.16 6.05
C PHE A 66 -10.42 -3.80 4.86
N GLY A 67 -11.65 -4.30 5.06
CA GLY A 67 -12.47 -4.91 4.01
C GLY A 67 -13.01 -3.91 2.99
N ASP A 68 -13.20 -2.65 3.36
CA ASP A 68 -13.70 -1.63 2.43
C ASP A 68 -12.71 -1.34 1.32
N ASN A 69 -13.16 -1.42 0.07
CA ASN A 69 -12.36 -1.08 -1.11
C ASN A 69 -12.27 0.44 -1.30
N ASN A 70 -11.41 1.08 -0.52
CA ASN A 70 -11.04 2.48 -0.68
C ASN A 70 -9.53 2.62 -0.89
N ALA A 71 -9.10 3.74 -1.49
CA ALA A 71 -7.69 3.95 -1.86
C ALA A 71 -6.70 3.76 -0.69
N VAL A 72 -7.10 4.11 0.55
CA VAL A 72 -6.26 3.93 1.74
C VAL A 72 -6.14 2.46 2.11
N ASN A 73 -7.25 1.74 2.20
CA ASN A 73 -7.27 0.31 2.54
C ASN A 73 -6.60 -0.53 1.44
N THR A 74 -6.84 -0.24 0.17
CA THR A 74 -6.15 -0.91 -0.95
C THR A 74 -4.63 -0.71 -0.84
N GLN A 75 -4.16 0.50 -0.53
CA GLN A 75 -2.73 0.77 -0.31
C GLN A 75 -2.16 -0.05 0.86
N ILE A 76 -2.86 -0.07 2.00
CA ILE A 76 -2.44 -0.84 3.17
C ILE A 76 -2.38 -2.35 2.85
N ASN A 77 -3.44 -2.89 2.25
CA ASN A 77 -3.56 -4.33 1.98
C ASN A 77 -2.52 -4.79 0.96
N LEU A 78 -2.30 -4.05 -0.13
CA LEU A 78 -1.27 -4.37 -1.12
C LEU A 78 0.15 -4.22 -0.54
N TYR A 79 0.38 -3.20 0.29
CA TYR A 79 1.64 -3.06 1.02
C TYR A 79 1.88 -4.27 1.93
N LEU A 80 0.90 -4.64 2.74
CA LEU A 80 1.01 -5.75 3.67
C LEU A 80 1.18 -7.09 2.93
N LEU A 81 0.46 -7.31 1.84
CA LEU A 81 0.61 -8.48 0.98
C LEU A 81 2.06 -8.66 0.54
N SER A 82 2.67 -7.62 -0.03
CA SER A 82 4.07 -7.68 -0.48
C SER A 82 5.05 -8.03 0.65
N ARG A 83 4.83 -7.49 1.86
CA ARG A 83 5.68 -7.73 3.03
C ARG A 83 5.49 -9.12 3.60
N VAL A 84 4.25 -9.61 3.69
CA VAL A 84 3.93 -10.95 4.17
C VAL A 84 4.48 -11.99 3.21
N THR A 85 4.29 -11.84 1.89
CA THR A 85 4.87 -12.75 0.91
C THR A 85 6.39 -12.81 1.01
N LEU A 86 7.07 -11.66 1.12
CA LEU A 86 8.53 -11.65 1.31
C LEU A 86 8.94 -12.31 2.64
N GLY A 87 8.19 -12.08 3.71
CA GLY A 87 8.40 -12.71 5.01
C GLY A 87 8.24 -14.23 4.95
N LEU A 88 7.21 -14.74 4.26
CA LEU A 88 6.98 -16.16 4.05
C LEU A 88 8.11 -16.81 3.24
N VAL A 89 8.60 -16.15 2.19
CA VAL A 89 9.76 -16.62 1.42
C VAL A 89 11.00 -16.71 2.31
N LYS A 90 11.27 -15.68 3.12
CA LYS A 90 12.40 -15.69 4.07
C LYS A 90 12.27 -16.81 5.12
N LEU A 91 11.06 -17.02 5.64
CA LEU A 91 10.78 -18.10 6.59
C LEU A 91 10.97 -19.49 5.96
N ALA A 92 10.57 -19.68 4.70
CA ALA A 92 10.80 -20.93 3.96
C ALA A 92 12.30 -21.19 3.73
N VAL A 93 13.07 -20.14 3.45
CA VAL A 93 14.52 -20.20 3.32
C VAL A 93 15.20 -20.56 4.66
N GLU A 94 14.76 -19.95 5.76
CA GLU A 94 15.29 -20.21 7.11
C GLU A 94 15.00 -21.66 7.55
N ASN A 95 13.81 -22.17 7.26
CA ASN A 95 13.43 -23.55 7.52
C ASN A 95 14.05 -24.57 6.54
N LYS A 96 15.00 -24.15 5.70
CA LYS A 96 15.70 -24.99 4.71
C LYS A 96 14.78 -25.67 3.69
N ILE A 97 13.56 -25.17 3.52
CA ILE A 97 12.60 -25.65 2.51
C ILE A 97 13.05 -25.16 1.12
N MET A 98 13.64 -23.96 1.05
CA MET A 98 14.14 -23.36 -0.18
C MET A 98 15.61 -22.96 -0.04
N PRO A 99 16.48 -23.26 -1.02
CA PRO A 99 17.88 -22.83 -0.98
C PRO A 99 17.99 -21.31 -1.11
N GLN A 100 18.99 -20.73 -0.44
CA GLN A 100 19.32 -19.32 -0.65
C GLN A 100 19.85 -19.14 -2.08
N PRO A 101 19.27 -18.23 -2.88
CA PRO A 101 19.73 -17.99 -4.24
C PRO A 101 21.14 -17.39 -4.19
N ALA A 102 22.07 -17.98 -4.96
CA ALA A 102 23.48 -17.58 -5.01
C ALA A 102 23.74 -16.30 -5.84
N PHE A 103 22.73 -15.78 -6.52
CA PHE A 103 22.81 -14.61 -7.40
C PHE A 103 22.00 -13.44 -6.83
N PRO A 104 22.30 -12.18 -7.22
CA PRO A 104 21.56 -11.02 -6.74
C PRO A 104 20.14 -11.02 -7.33
N VAL A 105 19.16 -11.48 -6.54
CA VAL A 105 17.75 -11.56 -6.97
C VAL A 105 17.10 -10.19 -7.12
N PHE A 106 17.48 -9.23 -6.26
CA PHE A 106 16.82 -7.92 -6.19
C PHE A 106 16.96 -7.07 -7.47
N PRO A 107 18.13 -6.99 -8.14
CA PRO A 107 18.25 -6.30 -9.43
C PRO A 107 17.34 -6.87 -10.52
N TRP A 108 17.28 -8.19 -10.67
CA TRP A 108 16.40 -8.84 -11.66
C TRP A 108 14.92 -8.59 -11.35
N PHE A 109 14.55 -8.67 -10.08
CA PHE A 109 13.21 -8.31 -9.62
C PHE A 109 12.85 -6.87 -9.98
N ALA A 110 13.75 -5.92 -9.70
CA ALA A 110 13.54 -4.51 -10.03
C ALA A 110 13.40 -4.30 -11.55
N ALA A 111 14.30 -4.89 -12.35
CA ALA A 111 14.24 -4.78 -13.81
C ALA A 111 12.92 -5.29 -14.38
N MET A 112 12.45 -6.44 -13.89
CA MET A 112 11.17 -7.02 -14.32
C MET A 112 9.98 -6.14 -13.92
N LEU A 113 9.94 -5.66 -12.68
CA LEU A 113 8.86 -4.76 -12.23
C LEU A 113 8.79 -3.48 -13.04
N TRP A 114 9.94 -2.84 -13.30
CA TRP A 114 10.00 -1.60 -14.07
C TRP A 114 9.63 -1.81 -15.54
N GLY A 115 10.08 -2.90 -16.16
CA GLY A 115 9.69 -3.25 -17.52
C GLY A 115 8.19 -3.48 -17.64
N LEU A 116 7.61 -4.24 -16.72
CA LEU A 116 6.17 -4.55 -16.73
C LEU A 116 5.31 -3.30 -16.48
N VAL A 117 5.66 -2.46 -15.49
CA VAL A 117 4.83 -1.29 -15.15
C VAL A 117 4.79 -0.28 -16.29
N LEU A 118 5.92 -0.03 -16.96
CA LEU A 118 5.98 0.86 -18.11
C LEU A 118 5.23 0.29 -19.31
N TRP A 119 5.40 -1.00 -19.60
CA TRP A 119 4.66 -1.67 -20.67
C TRP A 119 3.14 -1.59 -20.44
N MET A 120 2.69 -1.86 -19.20
CA MET A 120 1.29 -1.74 -18.81
C MET A 120 0.80 -0.30 -18.87
N PHE A 121 1.62 0.68 -18.49
CA PHE A 121 1.25 2.09 -18.56
C PHE A 121 1.02 2.55 -20.01
N GLU A 122 1.87 2.15 -20.95
CA GLU A 122 1.73 2.56 -22.35
C GLU A 122 0.59 1.83 -23.08
N HIS A 123 0.44 0.51 -22.88
CA HIS A 123 -0.51 -0.29 -23.66
C HIS A 123 -1.86 -0.52 -22.96
N HIS A 124 -1.88 -0.48 -21.61
CA HIS A 124 -3.03 -0.90 -20.80
C HIS A 124 -3.24 -0.01 -19.55
N SER A 125 -3.03 1.31 -19.65
CA SER A 125 -3.12 2.23 -18.49
C SER A 125 -4.41 2.08 -17.65
N GLY A 126 -5.53 1.65 -18.25
CA GLY A 126 -6.80 1.44 -17.56
C GLY A 126 -6.80 0.32 -16.51
N VAL A 127 -5.85 -0.62 -16.53
CA VAL A 127 -5.75 -1.69 -15.52
C VAL A 127 -4.88 -1.29 -14.32
N LEU A 128 -4.06 -0.24 -14.47
CA LEU A 128 -3.21 0.24 -13.40
C LEU A 128 -4.02 1.04 -12.38
N HIS A 129 -3.60 0.97 -11.12
CA HIS A 129 -4.24 1.72 -10.06
C HIS A 129 -4.17 3.23 -10.37
N GLY A 130 -5.31 3.93 -10.26
CA GLY A 130 -5.45 5.30 -10.75
C GLY A 130 -4.42 6.30 -10.20
N SER A 131 -3.94 6.12 -8.96
CA SER A 131 -2.91 7.01 -8.41
C SER A 131 -1.53 6.83 -9.05
N LEU A 132 -1.20 5.61 -9.50
CA LEU A 132 0.03 5.33 -10.25
C LEU A 132 -0.05 5.94 -11.65
N VAL A 133 -1.19 5.77 -12.33
CA VAL A 133 -1.43 6.37 -13.66
C VAL A 133 -1.30 7.88 -13.60
N LYS A 134 -1.93 8.56 -12.63
CA LYS A 134 -1.81 10.02 -12.47
C LYS A 134 -0.36 10.47 -12.27
N SER A 135 0.41 9.73 -11.47
CA SER A 135 1.82 10.05 -11.24
C SER A 135 2.65 9.87 -12.51
N MET A 136 2.44 8.78 -13.25
CA MET A 136 3.18 8.51 -14.50
C MET A 136 2.78 9.45 -15.62
N THR A 137 1.49 9.78 -15.79
CA THR A 137 1.04 10.78 -16.78
C THR A 137 1.68 12.13 -16.51
N TYR A 138 1.69 12.60 -15.26
CA TYR A 138 2.36 13.85 -14.92
C TYR A 138 3.86 13.82 -15.26
N LEU A 139 4.53 12.71 -14.95
CA LEU A 139 5.99 12.59 -15.11
C LEU A 139 6.44 12.34 -16.55
N TYR A 140 5.65 11.65 -17.37
CA TYR A 140 6.06 11.17 -18.70
C TYR A 140 5.28 11.80 -19.86
N LYS A 141 4.08 12.34 -19.63
CA LYS A 141 3.24 12.92 -20.71
C LYS A 141 3.09 14.42 -20.56
N ASP A 142 2.89 14.90 -19.33
CA ASP A 142 2.75 16.35 -19.07
C ASP A 142 4.10 17.07 -18.96
N SER A 143 5.20 16.33 -18.85
CA SER A 143 6.58 16.85 -18.86
C SER A 143 7.03 17.37 -20.23
N ASP A 144 6.45 16.85 -21.32
CA ASP A 144 6.88 17.15 -22.69
C ASP A 144 6.34 18.51 -23.20
N VAL A 145 5.38 19.11 -22.50
CA VAL A 145 4.73 20.38 -22.88
C VAL A 145 5.29 21.54 -22.05
N TRP A 146 6.61 21.69 -22.05
CA TRP A 146 7.31 22.65 -21.19
C TRP A 146 7.27 24.08 -21.77
N THR A 147 6.61 25.02 -21.07
CA THR A 147 6.60 26.44 -21.49
C THR A 147 7.06 27.44 -20.42
N ASN A 148 7.08 27.12 -19.10
CA ASN A 148 7.68 27.97 -18.05
C ASN A 148 7.74 27.32 -16.65
N ILE A 149 8.74 27.69 -15.82
CA ILE A 149 8.96 27.22 -14.43
C ILE A 149 7.77 27.54 -13.49
N ARG A 150 6.99 28.61 -13.77
CA ARG A 150 5.78 28.95 -13.00
C ARG A 150 4.67 27.90 -13.11
N ASN A 151 4.60 27.12 -14.20
CA ASN A 151 3.62 26.04 -14.35
C ASN A 151 3.96 24.79 -13.52
N PHE A 152 5.22 24.61 -13.13
CA PHE A 152 5.65 23.47 -12.31
C PHE A 152 5.13 23.55 -10.85
N ILE A 153 5.05 24.77 -10.30
CA ILE A 153 4.66 24.99 -8.89
C ILE A 153 3.16 25.28 -8.75
N ILE A 154 2.56 25.98 -9.72
CA ILE A 154 1.23 26.58 -9.54
C ILE A 154 0.14 25.79 -10.26
N LYS A 155 0.40 25.24 -11.46
CA LYS A 155 -0.58 24.43 -12.21
C LYS A 155 0.02 23.91 -13.52
N ASN A 156 -0.08 22.60 -13.78
CA ASN A 156 -0.05 22.09 -15.15
C ASN A 156 -1.51 21.70 -15.49
N LYS A 157 -2.19 22.63 -16.18
CA LYS A 157 -3.65 22.83 -16.39
C LYS A 157 -4.49 23.31 -15.20
#